data_AF-A0A0D6XC03-F1
#
_entry.id   AF-A0A0D6XC03-F1
#
_cell.length_a   1.000
_cell.length_b   1.000
_cell.length_c   1.000
_cell.angle_alpha   90.00
_cell.angle_beta   90.00
_cell.angle_gamma   90.00
#
_symmetry.space_group_name_H-M   'P 1'
#
loop_
_entity.id
_entity.type
_entity.pdbx_description
1 polymer ?
#
loop_
_entity_poly.entity_id
_entity_poly.type
_entity_poly.pdbx_seq_one_letter_code
_entity_poly.pdbx_strand_id
1 'polypeptide(L)' 'LRPAAPEEELWAEALLDHLTEGLTEAWDRYGAPSAALDPEGGHLASFAGPGEPEAFRAPSRREAYRVARKAWFRRILERL' A
#
# COMPACT_ATOMS: atom_id res chain seq x y z
N LEU A 1 6.84 9.03 36.65
CA LEU A 1 5.91 9.46 35.58
C LEU A 1 6.76 10.01 34.46
N ARG A 2 6.69 9.42 33.26
CA ARG A 2 7.38 9.98 32.09
C ARG A 2 6.73 11.35 31.81
N PRO A 3 7.49 12.41 31.51
CA PRO A 3 6.88 13.68 31.11
C PRO A 3 5.91 13.45 29.94
N ALA A 4 4.81 14.20 29.90
CA ALA A 4 3.91 14.16 28.76
C ALA A 4 4.71 14.48 27.49
N ALA A 5 4.54 13.65 26.46
CA ALA A 5 5.14 13.90 25.17
C ALA A 5 4.63 15.26 24.64
N PRO A 6 5.44 16.02 23.89
CA PRO A 6 4.99 17.21 23.20
C PRO A 6 3.75 16.88 22.34
N GLU A 7 2.82 17.82 22.22
CA GLU A 7 1.57 17.64 21.48
C GLU A 7 1.81 17.13 20.04
N GLU A 8 2.86 17.61 19.37
CA GLU A 8 3.27 17.16 18.04
C GLU A 8 3.61 15.65 17.97
N GLU A 9 4.23 15.12 19.02
CA GLU A 9 4.59 13.70 19.10
C GLU A 9 3.33 12.84 19.28
N LEU A 10 2.37 13.30 20.09
CA LEU A 10 1.07 12.63 20.26
C LEU A 10 0.26 12.60 18.96
N TRP A 11 0.26 13.70 18.20
CA TRP A 11 -0.40 13.74 16.89
C TRP A 11 0.28 12.81 15.87
N ALA A 12 1.61 12.75 15.86
CA ALA A 12 2.36 11.87 14.98
C ALA A 12 2.09 10.38 15.28
N GLU A 13 2.04 10.01 16.56
CA GLU A 13 1.70 8.66 17.00
C GLU A 13 0.27 8.28 16.60
N ALA A 14 -0.71 9.16 16.89
CA ALA A 14 -2.11 8.90 16.53
C ALA A 14 -2.32 8.78 15.00
N LEU A 15 -1.63 9.61 14.21
CA LEU A 15 -1.66 9.50 12.75
C LEU A 15 -1.04 8.19 12.28
N LEU A 16 0.10 7.79 12.85
CA LEU A 16 0.76 6.54 12.50
C LEU A 16 -0.12 5.33 12.81
N ASP A 17 -0.78 5.32 13.97
CA ASP A 17 -1.70 4.26 14.37
C ASP A 17 -2.87 4.17 13.39
N HIS A 18 -3.52 5.29 13.07
CA HIS A 18 -4.64 5.33 12.13
C HIS A 18 -4.24 4.84 10.73
N LEU A 19 -3.10 5.30 10.21
CA LEU A 19 -2.59 4.85 8.90
C LEU A 19 -2.26 3.36 8.91
N THR A 20 -1.67 2.86 10.00
CA THR A 20 -1.27 1.45 10.12
C THR A 20 -2.48 0.55 10.22
N GLU A 21 -3.49 0.91 11.01
CA GLU A 21 -4.75 0.18 11.11
C GLU A 21 -5.46 0.13 9.76
N GLY A 22 -5.65 1.30 9.12
CA GLY A 22 -6.33 1.37 7.83
C GLY A 22 -5.62 0.59 6.71
N LEU A 23 -4.29 0.62 6.66
CA LEU A 23 -3.51 -0.18 5.71
C LEU A 23 -3.58 -1.68 6.00
N THR A 24 -3.64 -2.07 7.27
CA THR A 24 -3.74 -3.48 7.68
C THR A 24 -5.12 -4.03 7.33
N GLU A 25 -6.19 -3.31 7.65
CA GLU A 25 -7.56 -3.70 7.28
C GLU A 25 -7.73 -3.81 5.76
N ALA A 26 -7.16 -2.87 5.01
CA ALA A 26 -7.17 -2.93 3.56
C ALA A 26 -6.40 -4.14 3.02
N TRP A 27 -5.26 -4.47 3.63
CA TRP A 27 -4.52 -5.68 3.28
C TRP A 27 -5.38 -6.92 3.53
N ASP A 28 -6.02 -7.04 4.68
CA ASP A 28 -6.86 -8.19 5.01
C ASP A 28 -8.07 -8.32 4.07
N ARG A 29 -8.66 -7.19 3.70
CA ARG A 29 -9.84 -7.16 2.82
C ARG A 29 -9.51 -7.43 1.35
N TYR A 30 -8.45 -6.83 0.82
CA TYR A 30 -8.17 -6.81 -0.63
C TYR A 30 -6.93 -7.62 -1.03
N GLY A 31 -6.13 -8.04 -0.06
CA GLY A 31 -4.82 -8.61 -0.27
C GLY A 31 -3.75 -7.56 -0.60
N ALA A 32 -2.49 -7.97 -0.46
CA ALA A 32 -1.37 -7.17 -0.95
C ALA A 32 -1.27 -7.24 -2.49
N PRO A 33 -0.68 -6.19 -3.10
CA PRO A 33 -0.25 -6.26 -4.49
C PRO A 33 0.61 -7.50 -4.74
N SER A 34 0.62 -7.99 -5.97
CA SER A 34 1.40 -9.15 -6.38
C SER A 34 2.11 -8.88 -7.70
N ALA A 35 3.10 -9.71 -8.04
CA ALA A 35 3.81 -9.61 -9.30
C ALA A 35 4.21 -11.00 -9.81
N ALA A 36 3.95 -11.24 -11.10
CA ALA A 36 4.24 -12.48 -11.81
C ALA A 36 5.02 -12.19 -13.10
N LEU A 37 5.64 -13.25 -13.66
CA LEU A 37 6.20 -13.19 -15.01
C LEU A 37 5.04 -13.06 -16.00
N ASP A 38 5.19 -12.17 -16.97
CA ASP A 38 4.22 -12.02 -18.05
C ASP A 38 4.54 -13.00 -19.19
N PRO A 39 3.57 -13.79 -19.70
CA PRO A 39 3.78 -14.66 -20.86
C PRO A 39 4.30 -13.93 -22.10
N GLU A 40 4.02 -12.64 -22.24
CA GLU A 40 4.49 -11.80 -23.36
C GLU A 40 5.89 -11.21 -23.11
N GLY A 41 6.50 -11.51 -21.95
CA GLY A 41 7.80 -11.03 -21.53
C GLY A 41 7.72 -9.89 -20.51
N GLY A 42 8.73 -9.83 -19.64
CA GLY A 42 8.75 -8.89 -18.50
C GLY A 42 7.90 -9.38 -17.35
N HIS A 43 7.41 -8.45 -16.52
CA HIS A 43 6.67 -8.75 -15.30
C HIS A 43 5.39 -7.92 -15.23
N LEU A 44 4.30 -8.58 -14.87
CA LEU A 44 3.01 -7.96 -14.59
C LEU A 44 2.80 -7.92 -13.08
N ALA A 45 2.62 -6.73 -12.52
CA ALA A 45 2.21 -6.55 -11.14
C ALA A 45 0.80 -5.98 -11.08
N SER A 46 0.00 -6.45 -10.15
CA SER A 46 -1.39 -6.01 -10.02
C SER A 46 -1.81 -5.92 -8.56
N PHE A 47 -2.93 -5.23 -8.33
CA PHE A 47 -3.58 -5.20 -7.03
C PHE A 47 -5.10 -5.11 -7.19
N ALA A 48 -5.81 -5.60 -6.17
CA ALA A 48 -7.20 -5.26 -5.92
C ALA A 48 -7.27 -4.20 -4.80
N GLY A 49 -8.38 -3.48 -4.75
CA GLY A 49 -8.62 -2.43 -3.76
C GLY A 49 -10.01 -1.84 -3.96
N PRO A 50 -10.31 -0.71 -3.32
CA PRO A 50 -11.53 0.04 -3.59
C PRO A 50 -11.66 0.38 -5.09
N GLY A 51 -12.67 -0.17 -5.76
CA GLY A 51 -12.90 0.03 -7.19
C GLY A 51 -12.29 -1.06 -8.08
N GLU A 52 -11.95 -0.70 -9.31
CA GLU A 52 -11.44 -1.66 -10.30
C GLU A 52 -9.98 -2.09 -10.00
N PRO A 53 -9.63 -3.36 -10.25
CA PRO A 53 -8.25 -3.82 -10.20
C PRO A 53 -7.36 -3.07 -11.19
N GLU A 54 -6.10 -2.87 -10.81
CA GLU A 54 -5.09 -2.27 -11.69
C GLU A 54 -3.89 -3.18 -11.88
N ALA A 55 -3.26 -3.07 -13.05
CA ALA A 55 -2.08 -3.83 -13.40
C ALA A 55 -1.04 -2.97 -14.13
N PHE A 56 0.23 -3.26 -13.88
CA PHE A 56 1.39 -2.52 -14.35
C PHE A 56 2.42 -3.50 -14.89
N ARG A 57 2.92 -3.25 -16.10
CA ARG A 57 4.00 -4.02 -16.70
C ARG A 57 5.33 -3.30 -16.54
N ALA A 58 6.39 -4.05 -16.24
CA ALA A 58 7.75 -3.55 -16.26
C ALA A 58 8.76 -4.64 -16.65
N PRO A 59 9.96 -4.27 -17.12
CA PRO A 59 11.00 -5.25 -17.45
C PRO A 59 11.41 -6.14 -16.27
N SER A 60 11.37 -5.61 -15.04
CA SER A 60 11.77 -6.35 -13.83
C SER A 60 10.63 -6.53 -12.82
N ARG A 61 10.63 -7.67 -12.11
CA ARG A 61 9.68 -7.95 -11.02
C ARG A 61 9.65 -6.83 -9.99
N ARG A 62 10.85 -6.35 -9.62
CA ARG A 62 11.02 -5.31 -8.59
C ARG A 62 10.36 -4.00 -9.00
N GLU A 63 10.51 -3.61 -10.27
CA GLU A 63 9.95 -2.37 -10.80
C GLU A 63 8.42 -2.46 -10.87
N ALA A 64 7.89 -3.49 -11.53
CA ALA A 64 6.44 -3.71 -11.63
C ALA A 64 5.80 -3.71 -10.24
N TYR A 65 6.37 -4.48 -9.30
CA TYR A 65 5.86 -4.57 -7.94
C TYR A 65 5.99 -3.27 -7.15
N ARG A 66 7.02 -2.46 -7.40
CA ARG A 66 7.15 -1.15 -6.75
C ARG A 66 6.07 -0.17 -7.22
N VAL A 67 5.76 -0.17 -8.52
CA VAL A 67 4.71 0.69 -9.07
C VAL A 67 3.35 0.27 -8.51
N ALA A 68 3.01 -1.02 -8.61
CA ALA A 68 1.75 -1.55 -8.09
C ALA A 68 1.57 -1.26 -6.58
N ARG A 69 2.61 -1.46 -5.77
CA ARG A 69 2.55 -1.15 -4.32
C ARG A 69 2.32 0.32 -4.02
N LYS A 70 3.00 1.23 -4.72
CA LYS A 70 2.81 2.67 -4.52
C LYS A 70 1.40 3.11 -4.89
N ALA A 71 0.87 2.59 -6.00
CA ALA A 71 -0.48 2.88 -6.45
C ALA A 71 -1.53 2.32 -5.47
N TRP A 72 -1.32 1.10 -4.96
CA TRP A 72 -2.18 0.51 -3.94
C TRP A 72 -2.20 1.33 -2.65
N PHE A 73 -1.03 1.68 -2.10
CA PHE A 73 -0.96 2.52 -0.90
C PHE A 73 -1.71 3.83 -1.08
N ARG A 74 -1.47 4.55 -2.19
CA ARG A 74 -2.19 5.80 -2.47
C ARG A 74 -3.70 5.61 -2.47
N ARG A 75 -4.18 4.59 -3.17
CA ARG A 75 -5.62 4.32 -3.26
C ARG A 75 -6.26 4.01 -1.91
N ILE A 76 -5.57 3.26 -1.05
CA ILE A 76 -6.08 2.99 0.31
C ILE A 76 -6.08 4.27 1.12
N LEU A 77 -4.97 5.00 1.13
CA LEU A 77 -4.81 6.22 1.93
C LEU A 77 -5.74 7.35 1.49
N GLU A 78 -6.14 7.42 0.23
CA GLU A 78 -7.16 8.37 -0.28
C GLU A 78 -8.59 8.05 0.21
N ARG A 79 -8.78 6.91 0.89
CA ARG A 79 -10.08 6.40 1.36
C ARG A 79 -10.12 6.16 2.88
N LEU A 80 -9.04 6.45 3.59
CA LEU A 80 -9.01 6.59 5.04
C LEU A 80 -9.48 8.00 5.41
#